data_AF-A0A7R9DTG1-F1
#
_entry.id   AF-A0A7R9DTG1-F1
#
_cell.length_a   1.000
_cell.length_b   1.000
_cell.length_c   1.000
_cell.angle_alpha   90.00
_cell.angle_beta   90.00
_cell.angle_gamma   90.00
#
_symmetry.space_group_name_H-M   'P 1'
#
loop_
_entity.id
_entity.type
_entity.pdbx_description
1 polymer ?
#
loop_
_entity_poly.entity_id
_entity_poly.type
_entity_poly.pdbx_seq_one_letter_code
_entity_poly.pdbx_strand_id
1 'polypeptide(L)'
;MKPLLYSVREATLGQMGWVRTGRDICYYRNSYQNLGSKGRSYFTTTFTVEFPHAYDVCYIAYHYPYTYSQLLTQIWKWETVVNPAVTFFRAESLCSSLNGNETPLLTITAPESKYNPIASRELVFLTARVHPGESNSSWVMLGTLGLLLGTTQTAVKLRDRFVFKVVPMLNMEGVINGW
;
A
#
# COMPACT_ATOMS: atom_id res chain seq x y z
N MET A 1 5.35 -8.16 17.65
CA MET A 1 5.31 -6.87 16.92
C MET A 1 4.60 -5.84 17.81
N LYS A 2 5.10 -4.61 17.93
CA LYS A 2 4.43 -3.55 18.69
C LYS A 2 3.29 -2.94 17.86
N PRO A 3 2.07 -2.76 18.42
CA PRO A 3 1.01 -2.02 17.74
C PRO A 3 1.43 -0.57 17.48
N LEU A 4 0.68 0.10 16.61
CA LEU A 4 0.82 1.53 16.37
C LEU A 4 -0.33 2.29 17.03
N LEU A 5 -0.05 3.51 17.46
CA LEU A 5 -1.04 4.46 17.93
C LEU A 5 -0.93 5.77 17.14
N TYR A 6 -2.07 6.32 16.76
CA TYR A 6 -2.20 7.67 16.21
C TYR A 6 -3.08 8.48 17.15
N SER A 7 -2.53 9.55 17.71
CA SER A 7 -3.26 10.52 18.53
C SER A 7 -3.70 11.69 17.65
N VAL A 8 -5.01 11.97 17.63
CA VAL A 8 -5.52 13.14 16.90
C VAL A 8 -5.00 14.43 17.54
N ARG A 9 -4.91 14.47 18.88
CA ARG A 9 -4.37 15.63 19.59
C ARG A 9 -2.89 15.89 19.30
N GLU A 10 -2.04 14.87 19.25
CA GLU A 10 -0.64 15.06 18.84
C GLU A 10 -0.53 15.57 17.40
N ALA A 11 -1.37 15.04 16.51
CA ALA A 11 -1.40 15.48 15.12
C ALA A 11 -1.79 16.97 14.99
N THR A 12 -2.75 17.47 15.78
CA THR A 12 -3.13 18.89 15.77
C THR A 12 -2.07 19.80 16.40
N LEU A 13 -1.23 19.26 17.28
CA LEU A 13 -0.07 19.96 17.86
C LEU A 13 1.18 19.91 16.96
N GLY A 14 1.06 19.33 15.76
CA GLY A 14 2.14 19.27 14.76
C GLY A 14 2.98 17.99 14.82
N GLN A 15 2.72 17.08 15.77
CA GLN A 15 3.34 15.75 15.83
C GLN A 15 2.52 14.74 15.03
N MET A 16 2.44 14.95 13.71
CA MET A 16 1.67 14.07 12.83
C MET A 16 2.38 12.73 12.63
N GLY A 17 1.72 11.62 12.98
CA GLY A 17 2.18 10.30 12.59
C GLY A 17 1.70 9.16 13.48
N TRP A 18 1.95 7.94 12.99
CA TRP A 18 1.78 6.71 13.75
C TRP A 18 3.05 6.43 14.55
N VAL A 19 2.91 6.10 15.82
CA VAL A 19 4.04 5.74 16.69
C VAL A 19 3.90 4.32 17.22
N ARG A 20 5.02 3.60 17.35
CA ARG A 20 5.05 2.27 17.97
C ARG A 20 4.73 2.42 19.46
N THR A 21 3.66 1.77 19.90
CA THR A 21 3.23 1.73 21.31
C THR A 21 3.12 0.30 21.81
N GLY A 22 2.69 0.13 23.05
CA GLY A 22 2.45 -1.18 23.65
C GLY A 22 3.59 -1.68 24.51
N ARG A 23 3.24 -2.19 25.68
CA ARG A 23 4.07 -2.98 26.60
C ARG A 23 3.38 -4.29 26.98
N ASP A 24 4.08 -5.18 27.66
CA ASP A 24 3.56 -6.47 28.13
C ASP A 24 2.91 -7.30 27.00
N ILE A 25 3.61 -7.37 25.87
CA ILE A 25 3.11 -7.99 24.66
C ILE A 25 3.30 -9.50 24.74
N CYS A 26 2.21 -10.25 24.75
CA CYS A 26 2.24 -11.71 24.76
C CYS A 26 1.45 -12.27 23.58
N TYR A 27 1.95 -13.36 23.01
CA TYR A 27 1.25 -14.14 21.99
C TYR A 27 1.19 -15.59 22.43
N TYR A 28 -0.01 -16.14 22.60
CA TYR A 28 -0.18 -17.48 23.14
C TYR A 28 -1.41 -18.17 22.56
N ARG A 29 -1.38 -19.50 22.55
CA ARG A 29 -2.54 -20.34 22.22
C ARG A 29 -3.57 -20.24 23.33
N ASN A 30 -4.83 -19.96 22.99
CA ASN A 30 -5.90 -19.88 23.97
C ASN A 30 -6.71 -21.18 24.05
N SER A 31 -7.65 -21.24 24.99
CA SER A 31 -8.50 -22.41 25.21
C SER A 31 -9.73 -22.45 24.30
N TYR A 32 -9.95 -21.44 23.45
CA TYR A 32 -11.07 -21.39 22.52
C TYR A 32 -10.80 -22.31 21.33
N GLN A 33 -11.70 -23.26 21.07
CA GLN A 33 -11.58 -24.21 19.98
C GLN A 33 -12.16 -23.65 18.69
N ASN A 34 -11.46 -23.85 17.58
CA ASN A 34 -11.97 -23.51 16.26
C ASN A 34 -12.99 -24.57 15.81
N LEU A 35 -14.27 -24.21 15.84
CA LEU A 35 -15.39 -25.10 15.49
C LEU A 35 -15.29 -25.71 14.08
N GLY A 36 -14.54 -25.07 13.17
CA GLY A 36 -14.35 -25.53 11.79
C GLY A 36 -13.11 -26.41 11.56
N SER A 37 -12.23 -26.58 12.56
CA SER A 37 -11.04 -27.43 12.43
C SER A 37 -10.81 -28.20 13.72
N LYS A 38 -11.27 -29.46 13.75
CA LYS A 38 -11.11 -30.38 14.89
C LYS A 38 -9.65 -30.36 15.39
N GLY A 39 -9.45 -29.88 16.62
CA GLY A 39 -8.16 -29.90 17.32
C GLY A 39 -7.31 -28.62 17.23
N ARG A 40 -7.71 -27.58 16.49
CA ARG A 40 -7.01 -26.28 16.48
C ARG A 40 -7.65 -25.29 17.45
N SER A 41 -6.84 -24.68 18.30
CA SER A 41 -7.30 -23.55 19.13
C SER A 41 -6.98 -22.22 18.45
N TYR A 42 -7.70 -21.17 18.84
CA TYR A 42 -7.32 -19.81 18.46
C TYR A 42 -6.04 -19.37 19.20
N PHE A 43 -5.43 -18.30 18.68
CA PHE A 43 -4.32 -17.62 19.33
C PHE A 43 -4.78 -16.25 19.80
N THR A 44 -4.19 -15.78 20.90
CA THR A 44 -4.45 -14.48 21.50
C THR A 44 -3.17 -13.66 21.50
N THR A 45 -3.27 -12.40 21.07
CA THR A 45 -2.25 -11.37 21.30
C THR A 45 -2.77 -10.42 22.37
N THR A 46 -2.03 -10.23 23.45
CA THR A 46 -2.31 -9.20 24.47
C THR A 46 -1.24 -8.13 24.45
N PHE A 47 -1.61 -6.90 24.80
CA PHE A 47 -0.69 -5.78 24.98
C PHE A 47 -1.37 -4.70 25.83
N THR A 48 -0.58 -3.88 26.51
CA THR A 48 -1.06 -2.73 27.29
C THR A 48 -0.64 -1.44 26.61
N VAL A 49 -1.58 -0.51 26.41
CA VAL A 49 -1.33 0.82 25.84
C VAL A 49 -1.61 1.88 26.89
N GLU A 50 -0.77 2.91 26.92
CA GLU A 50 -1.01 4.14 27.67
C GLU A 50 -1.37 5.25 26.69
N PHE A 51 -2.51 5.91 26.92
CA PHE A 51 -2.98 7.00 26.06
C PHE A 51 -2.33 8.32 26.47
N PRO A 52 -1.77 9.10 25.53
CA PRO A 52 -0.95 10.26 25.87
C PRO A 52 -1.75 11.42 26.49
N HIS A 53 -3.05 11.50 26.21
CA HIS A 53 -3.88 12.65 26.57
C HIS A 53 -5.26 12.22 27.08
N ALA A 54 -5.77 12.95 28.08
CA ALA A 54 -7.18 12.86 28.45
C ALA A 54 -8.07 13.43 27.33
N TYR A 55 -9.21 12.75 27.09
CA TYR A 55 -10.23 13.12 26.09
C TYR A 55 -9.73 13.17 24.63
N ASP A 56 -8.69 12.41 24.30
CA ASP A 56 -8.18 12.30 22.94
C ASP A 56 -8.88 11.20 22.13
N VAL A 57 -8.89 11.37 20.81
CA VAL A 57 -9.28 10.34 19.86
C VAL A 57 -8.01 9.65 19.40
N CYS A 58 -7.85 8.39 19.82
CA CYS A 58 -6.71 7.56 19.43
C CYS A 58 -7.16 6.42 18.51
N TYR A 59 -6.37 6.17 17.47
CA TYR A 59 -6.51 4.99 16.61
C TYR A 59 -5.38 4.01 16.91
N ILE A 60 -5.69 2.70 16.91
CA ILE A 60 -4.72 1.64 17.08
C ILE A 60 -4.67 0.80 15.79
N ALA A 61 -3.47 0.47 15.33
CA ALA A 61 -3.29 -0.35 14.13
C ALA A 61 -2.22 -1.43 14.32
N TYR A 62 -2.37 -2.56 13.60
CA TYR A 62 -1.39 -3.63 13.57
C TYR A 62 -0.07 -3.20 12.87
N HIS A 63 -0.19 -2.51 11.74
CA HIS A 63 0.92 -2.00 10.94
C HIS A 63 0.56 -0.63 10.36
N TYR A 64 1.55 0.12 9.84
CA TYR A 64 1.36 1.47 9.29
C TYR A 64 0.31 1.43 8.19
N PRO A 65 -0.89 2.02 8.40
CA PRO A 65 -1.96 1.90 7.44
C PRO A 65 -1.57 2.53 6.11
N TYR A 66 -2.08 1.95 5.03
CA TYR A 66 -2.02 2.52 3.70
C TYR A 66 -3.38 2.28 3.07
N THR A 67 -4.15 3.36 2.91
CA THR A 67 -5.56 3.29 2.49
C THR A 67 -5.69 3.22 0.98
N TYR A 68 -6.83 2.72 0.51
CA TYR A 68 -7.17 2.75 -0.91
C TYR A 68 -7.31 4.18 -1.44
N SER A 69 -7.92 5.09 -0.67
CA SER A 69 -8.02 6.51 -1.03
C SER A 69 -6.65 7.19 -1.14
N GLN A 70 -5.68 6.81 -0.29
CA GLN A 70 -4.32 7.29 -0.40
C GLN A 70 -3.66 6.81 -1.69
N LEU A 71 -3.86 5.55 -2.09
CA LEU A 71 -3.39 5.06 -3.40
C LEU A 71 -3.95 5.90 -4.55
N LEU A 72 -5.28 6.08 -4.60
CA LEU A 72 -5.95 6.81 -5.66
C LEU A 72 -5.47 8.27 -5.73
N THR A 73 -5.30 8.91 -4.57
CA THR A 73 -4.77 10.28 -4.50
C THR A 73 -3.36 10.38 -5.08
N GLN A 74 -2.49 9.38 -4.84
CA GLN A 74 -1.14 9.36 -5.41
C GLN A 74 -1.17 9.15 -6.93
N ILE A 75 -2.01 8.23 -7.42
CA ILE A 75 -2.20 8.01 -8.86
C ILE A 75 -2.65 9.30 -9.53
N TRP A 76 -3.70 9.95 -9.01
CA TRP A 76 -4.21 11.22 -9.54
C TRP A 76 -3.13 12.30 -9.55
N LYS A 77 -2.32 12.43 -8.49
CA LYS A 77 -1.18 13.35 -8.48
C LYS A 77 -0.22 13.06 -9.61
N TRP A 78 0.19 11.80 -9.81
CA TRP A 78 1.10 11.43 -10.89
C TRP A 78 0.53 11.72 -12.27
N GLU A 79 -0.77 11.51 -12.50
CA GLU A 79 -1.40 11.88 -13.78
C GLU A 79 -1.26 13.37 -14.10
N THR A 80 -1.23 14.23 -13.07
CA THR A 80 -1.09 15.68 -13.25
C THR A 80 0.34 16.18 -13.38
N VAL A 81 1.32 15.51 -12.75
CA VAL A 81 2.70 16.02 -12.64
C VAL A 81 3.71 15.32 -13.54
N VAL A 82 3.40 14.12 -14.04
CA VAL A 82 4.31 13.36 -14.91
C VAL A 82 4.41 14.06 -16.27
N ASN A 83 5.63 14.36 -16.71
CA ASN A 83 5.87 14.97 -18.00
C ASN A 83 5.73 13.93 -19.13
N PRO A 84 4.69 14.03 -19.99
CA PRO A 84 4.45 13.05 -21.05
C PRO A 84 5.53 13.03 -22.14
N ALA A 85 6.34 14.10 -22.26
CA ALA A 85 7.46 14.13 -23.20
C ALA A 85 8.62 13.21 -22.80
N VAL A 86 8.68 12.79 -21.53
CA VAL A 86 9.80 12.00 -20.98
C VAL A 86 9.33 10.67 -20.40
N THR A 87 8.07 10.58 -19.96
CA THR A 87 7.52 9.36 -19.34
C THR A 87 6.10 9.13 -19.82
N PHE A 88 5.87 7.96 -20.41
CA PHE A 88 4.52 7.47 -20.65
C PHE A 88 3.98 6.90 -19.35
N PHE A 89 2.93 7.53 -18.82
CA PHE A 89 2.18 7.07 -17.66
C PHE A 89 0.70 7.00 -18.02
N ARG A 90 0.08 5.86 -17.75
CA ARG A 90 -1.36 5.67 -17.91
C ARG A 90 -1.90 4.88 -16.73
N ALA A 91 -2.92 5.40 -16.06
CA ALA A 91 -3.73 4.63 -15.14
C ALA A 91 -5.04 4.24 -15.83
N GLU A 92 -5.44 2.99 -15.69
CA GLU A 92 -6.70 2.48 -16.22
C GLU A 92 -7.34 1.51 -15.21
N SER A 93 -8.65 1.35 -15.28
CA SER A 93 -9.37 0.36 -14.47
C SER A 93 -9.16 -1.03 -15.09
N LEU A 94 -8.48 -1.92 -14.36
CA LEU A 94 -8.26 -3.31 -14.76
C LEU A 94 -9.56 -4.11 -14.68
N CYS A 95 -10.26 -3.95 -13.56
CA CYS A 95 -11.52 -4.61 -13.23
C CYS A 95 -12.15 -3.92 -12.02
N SER A 96 -13.40 -4.28 -11.74
CA SER A 96 -14.10 -3.90 -10.52
C SER A 96 -14.11 -5.05 -9.51
N SER A 97 -14.04 -4.71 -8.24
CA SER A 97 -14.23 -5.63 -7.13
C SER A 97 -15.71 -6.03 -6.95
N LEU A 98 -15.98 -6.92 -5.99
CA LEU A 98 -17.35 -7.34 -5.63
C LEU A 98 -18.25 -6.17 -5.19
N ASN A 99 -17.69 -5.12 -4.60
CA ASN A 99 -18.44 -3.93 -4.17
C ASN A 99 -18.32 -2.76 -5.16
N GLY A 100 -17.82 -3.01 -6.38
CA GLY A 100 -17.72 -2.00 -7.43
C GLY A 100 -16.55 -1.04 -7.31
N ASN A 101 -15.58 -1.28 -6.42
CA ASN A 101 -14.35 -0.49 -6.36
C ASN A 101 -13.42 -0.88 -7.52
N GLU A 102 -12.86 0.10 -8.19
CA GLU A 102 -11.94 -0.13 -9.31
C GLU A 102 -10.59 -0.69 -8.84
N THR A 103 -9.95 -1.46 -9.70
CA THR A 103 -8.59 -1.95 -9.51
C THR A 103 -7.67 -1.23 -10.50
N PRO A 104 -6.84 -0.27 -10.05
CA PRO A 104 -5.96 0.43 -10.98
C PRO A 104 -4.88 -0.49 -11.57
N LEU A 105 -4.72 -0.45 -12.89
CA LEU A 105 -3.54 -0.91 -13.61
C LEU A 105 -2.75 0.32 -14.08
N LEU A 106 -1.51 0.41 -13.66
CA LEU A 106 -0.59 1.46 -14.09
C LEU A 106 0.31 0.92 -15.19
N THR A 107 0.45 1.69 -16.26
CA THR A 107 1.43 1.45 -17.32
C THR A 107 2.49 2.54 -17.26
N ILE A 108 3.76 2.16 -17.09
CA ILE A 108 4.89 3.08 -16.98
C ILE A 108 5.99 2.63 -17.95
N THR A 109 6.39 3.51 -18.86
CA THR A 109 7.51 3.26 -19.80
C THR A 109 8.01 4.58 -20.40
N ALA A 110 9.06 4.57 -21.21
CA ALA A 110 9.46 5.76 -21.98
C ALA A 110 8.46 6.01 -23.12
N PRO A 111 8.30 7.25 -23.62
CA PRO A 111 7.52 7.48 -24.84
C PRO A 111 7.99 6.60 -26.00
N GLU A 112 7.07 6.24 -26.89
CA GLU A 112 7.43 5.50 -28.09
C GLU A 112 8.29 6.35 -29.03
N SER A 113 9.29 5.75 -29.66
CA SER A 113 10.06 6.40 -30.72
C SER A 113 10.37 5.44 -31.85
N LYS A 114 10.72 5.98 -33.02
CA LYS A 114 11.12 5.19 -34.20
C LYS A 114 12.24 4.18 -33.90
N TYR A 115 13.14 4.51 -32.98
CA TYR A 115 14.31 3.70 -32.63
C TYR A 115 14.11 2.83 -31.38
N ASN A 116 13.02 3.04 -30.64
CA ASN A 116 12.68 2.27 -29.45
C ASN A 116 11.15 2.11 -29.37
N PRO A 117 10.55 1.27 -30.23
CA PRO A 117 9.11 1.03 -30.23
C PRO A 117 8.69 0.31 -28.95
N ILE A 118 7.47 0.57 -28.47
CA ILE A 118 6.99 -0.06 -27.23
C ILE A 118 6.90 -1.58 -27.39
N ALA A 119 6.53 -2.06 -28.59
CA ALA A 119 6.39 -3.48 -28.90
C ALA A 119 7.70 -4.29 -28.84
N SER A 120 8.87 -3.64 -28.89
CA SER A 120 10.16 -4.34 -28.75
C SER A 120 10.66 -4.41 -27.31
N ARG A 121 9.97 -3.78 -26.36
CA ARG A 121 10.38 -3.72 -24.95
C ARG A 121 9.84 -4.92 -24.18
N GLU A 122 10.65 -5.43 -23.25
CA GLU A 122 10.24 -6.53 -22.38
C GLU A 122 9.19 -6.04 -21.36
N LEU A 123 8.23 -6.91 -21.01
CA LEU A 123 7.21 -6.59 -20.02
C LEU A 123 7.67 -6.98 -18.61
N VAL A 124 7.52 -6.07 -17.65
CA VAL A 124 7.67 -6.36 -16.23
C VAL A 124 6.32 -6.15 -15.54
N PHE A 125 5.78 -7.21 -14.96
CA PHE A 125 4.51 -7.15 -14.21
C PHE A 125 4.79 -7.11 -12.71
N LEU A 126 4.25 -6.11 -12.01
CA LEU A 126 4.42 -5.94 -10.57
C LEU A 126 3.04 -5.90 -9.89
N THR A 127 2.91 -6.60 -8.76
CA THR A 127 1.70 -6.56 -7.92
C THR A 127 2.06 -6.37 -6.46
N ALA A 128 1.12 -5.81 -5.69
CA ALA A 128 1.24 -5.69 -4.23
C ALA A 128 -0.13 -5.80 -3.54
N ARG A 129 -0.13 -5.99 -2.22
CA ARG A 129 -1.33 -6.18 -1.36
C ARG A 129 -2.30 -7.24 -1.88
N VAL A 130 -1.82 -8.47 -2.06
CA VAL A 130 -2.72 -9.63 -2.21
C VAL A 130 -3.41 -9.92 -0.88
N HIS A 131 -2.64 -9.93 0.21
CA HIS A 131 -3.18 -9.95 1.57
C HIS A 131 -3.43 -8.53 2.07
N PRO A 132 -4.65 -8.21 2.50
CA PRO A 132 -5.02 -6.83 2.85
C PRO A 132 -4.32 -6.34 4.11
N GLY A 133 -4.03 -7.19 5.09
CA GLY A 133 -3.29 -6.82 6.31
C GLY A 133 -1.80 -6.49 6.09
N GLU A 134 -1.20 -6.84 4.95
CA GLU A 134 0.24 -6.67 4.68
C GLU A 134 0.57 -5.27 4.12
N SER A 135 0.22 -4.22 4.88
CA SER A 135 0.30 -2.83 4.41
C SER A 135 1.71 -2.34 4.06
N ASN A 136 2.75 -2.99 4.60
CA ASN A 136 4.15 -2.76 4.22
C ASN A 136 4.39 -2.89 2.71
N SER A 137 3.69 -3.81 2.04
CA SER A 137 3.82 -3.99 0.58
C SER A 137 3.37 -2.76 -0.21
N SER A 138 2.38 -2.00 0.27
CA SER A 138 1.97 -0.73 -0.36
C SER A 138 3.02 0.36 -0.21
N TRP A 139 3.70 0.43 0.94
CA TRP A 139 4.77 1.41 1.15
C TRP A 139 5.99 1.12 0.27
N VAL A 140 6.36 -0.16 0.13
CA VAL A 140 7.39 -0.58 -0.82
C VAL A 140 6.96 -0.21 -2.25
N MET A 141 5.71 -0.52 -2.62
CA MET A 141 5.18 -0.19 -3.95
C MET A 141 5.15 1.32 -4.23
N LEU A 142 4.81 2.14 -3.24
CA LEU A 142 4.87 3.60 -3.35
C LEU A 142 6.29 4.08 -3.66
N GLY A 143 7.31 3.54 -2.98
CA GLY A 143 8.71 3.84 -3.26
C GLY A 143 9.15 3.37 -4.65
N THR A 144 8.75 2.16 -5.05
CA THR A 144 9.02 1.62 -6.39
C THR A 144 8.44 2.50 -7.48
N LEU A 145 7.17 2.91 -7.35
CA LEU A 145 6.50 3.81 -8.30
C LEU A 145 7.15 5.19 -8.31
N GLY A 146 7.51 5.73 -7.15
CA GLY A 146 8.24 7.00 -7.04
C GLY A 146 9.58 6.97 -7.79
N LEU A 147 10.32 5.85 -7.73
CA LEU A 147 11.53 5.66 -8.53
C LEU A 147 11.20 5.55 -10.02
N LEU A 148 10.26 4.68 -10.41
CA LEU A 148 9.90 4.46 -11.81
C LEU A 148 9.34 5.70 -12.51
N LEU A 149 8.73 6.63 -11.77
CA LEU A 149 8.24 7.91 -12.29
C LEU A 149 9.25 9.05 -12.10
N GLY A 150 10.38 8.80 -11.45
CA GLY A 150 11.42 9.79 -11.20
C GLY A 150 12.31 10.09 -12.41
N THR A 151 13.18 11.08 -12.24
CA THR A 151 14.10 11.59 -13.26
C THR A 151 15.52 11.03 -13.14
N THR A 152 15.75 10.09 -12.23
CA THR A 152 17.09 9.48 -12.05
C THR A 152 17.51 8.72 -13.31
N GLN A 153 18.82 8.65 -13.56
CA GLN A 153 19.36 7.93 -14.71
C GLN A 153 18.95 6.45 -14.72
N THR A 154 18.85 5.83 -13.54
CA THR A 154 18.36 4.44 -13.39
C THR A 154 16.91 4.32 -13.83
N ALA A 155 16.04 5.23 -13.40
CA ALA A 155 14.63 5.22 -13.77
C ALA A 155 14.42 5.39 -15.28
N VAL A 156 15.17 6.30 -15.92
CA VAL A 156 15.15 6.50 -17.38
C VAL A 156 15.57 5.22 -18.09
N LYS A 157 16.70 4.61 -17.71
CA LYS A 157 17.18 3.35 -18.32
C LYS A 157 16.20 2.20 -18.18
N LEU A 158 15.52 2.09 -17.03
CA LEU A 158 14.48 1.10 -16.81
C LEU A 158 13.28 1.32 -17.74
N ARG A 159 12.81 2.56 -17.84
CA ARG A 159 11.68 2.92 -18.71
C ARG A 159 11.98 2.77 -20.20
N ASP A 160 13.23 2.98 -20.62
CA ASP A 160 13.66 2.76 -22.00
C ASP A 160 13.66 1.29 -22.39
N ARG A 161 13.94 0.39 -21.43
CA ARG A 161 14.06 -1.05 -21.69
C ARG A 161 12.75 -1.82 -21.51
N PHE A 162 11.93 -1.40 -20.55
CA PHE A 162 10.79 -2.17 -20.10
C PHE A 162 9.46 -1.42 -20.21
N VAL A 163 8.39 -2.19 -20.40
CA VAL A 163 7.02 -1.76 -20.12
C VAL A 163 6.63 -2.30 -18.76
N PHE A 164 6.44 -1.41 -17.78
CA PHE A 164 5.96 -1.81 -16.47
C PHE A 164 4.43 -1.80 -16.46
N LYS A 165 3.84 -2.93 -16.09
CA LYS A 165 2.42 -3.08 -15.77
C LYS A 165 2.30 -3.33 -14.28
N VAL A 166 1.64 -2.43 -13.55
CA VAL A 166 1.64 -2.45 -12.08
C VAL A 166 0.22 -2.46 -11.55
N VAL A 167 -0.10 -3.44 -10.70
CA VAL A 167 -1.32 -3.47 -9.87
C VAL A 167 -0.92 -3.18 -8.42
N PRO A 168 -0.94 -1.91 -7.98
CA PRO A 168 -0.35 -1.51 -6.70
C PRO A 168 -1.13 -1.99 -5.47
N MET A 169 -2.39 -2.37 -5.63
CA MET A 169 -3.22 -2.93 -4.57
C MET A 169 -4.20 -3.93 -5.17
N LEU A 170 -3.87 -5.22 -5.10
CA LEU A 170 -4.65 -6.29 -5.72
C LEU A 170 -5.95 -6.59 -4.94
N ASN A 171 -5.93 -6.42 -3.62
CA ASN A 171 -7.08 -6.69 -2.75
C ASN A 171 -7.55 -5.43 -2.02
N MET A 172 -7.97 -4.41 -2.76
CA MET A 172 -8.49 -3.16 -2.18
C MET A 172 -9.73 -3.37 -1.30
N GLU A 173 -10.60 -4.32 -1.62
CA GLU A 173 -11.77 -4.63 -0.78
C GLU A 173 -11.35 -5.08 0.61
N GLY A 174 -10.40 -6.01 0.66
CA GLY A 174 -9.80 -6.44 1.92
C GLY A 174 -9.26 -5.25 2.72
N VAL A 175 -8.60 -4.31 2.04
CA VAL A 175 -8.04 -3.09 2.65
C VAL A 175 -9.12 -2.16 3.21
N ILE A 176 -10.18 -1.90 2.44
CA ILE A 176 -11.28 -1.02 2.84
C ILE A 176 -12.00 -1.57 4.07
N ASN A 177 -12.21 -2.88 4.11
CA ASN A 177 -12.99 -3.55 5.15
C ASN A 177 -12.14 -4.02 6.37
N GLY A 178 -10.81 -3.99 6.27
CA GLY A 178 -9.91 -4.33 7.38
C GLY A 178 -9.84 -5.83 7.71
N TRP A 179 -9.97 -6.70 6.69
CA TRP A 179 -9.81 -8.16 6.83
C TRP A 179 -8.35 -8.59 7.02
#